data_AF-A0A7S1WH72-F1
#
_entry.id   AF-A0A7S1WH72-F1
#
_cell.length_a   1.000
_cell.length_b   1.000
_cell.length_c   1.000
_cell.angle_alpha   90.00
_cell.angle_beta   90.00
_cell.angle_gamma   90.00
#
_symmetry.space_group_name_H-M   'P 1'
#
loop_
_entity.id
_entity.type
_entity.pdbx_description
1 polymer ?
#
loop_
_entity_poly.entity_id
_entity_poly.type
_entity_poly.pdbx_seq_one_letter_code
_entity_poly.pdbx_strand_id
1 'polypeptide(L)'
;RCHTAGPEDECFGHVEWAMEHGVRQHPEKYPGLTQKSSFEDFQNFLHEEKHGDCPRACPVCHTAVAGEECYGHVEWAMQHGIKQSPEKYEGLTEASSFEEFQTFIYRIGHGSCSRPCPSETDCHTAFKDEECYGHVVWAMEHGIKSQPEVYEDLTDSSSFEDFQAFLFRKGHGDCPEPCPAAQREAAARTASAAVVCHTALAGEQCFTRVVGAVASRLE
;
A
#
# COMPACT_ATOMS: atom_id res chain seq x y z
N ARG A 1 -8.17 24.27 6.76
CA ARG A 1 -8.02 24.13 5.28
C ARG A 1 -6.53 23.93 5.02
N CYS A 2 -6.17 22.92 4.24
CA CYS A 2 -4.79 22.67 3.82
C CYS A 2 -4.55 23.28 2.43
N HIS A 3 -3.28 23.40 2.04
CA HIS A 3 -2.84 23.73 0.68
C HIS A 3 -1.45 23.13 0.50
N THR A 4 -1.24 22.26 -0.49
CA THR A 4 0.12 21.83 -0.86
C THR A 4 0.71 22.88 -1.78
N ALA A 5 1.84 23.47 -1.39
CA ALA A 5 2.48 24.55 -2.12
C ALA A 5 2.96 24.06 -3.50
N GLY A 6 2.65 24.81 -4.55
CA GLY A 6 3.17 24.61 -5.91
C GLY A 6 4.19 25.69 -6.29
N PRO A 7 4.81 25.62 -7.48
CA PRO A 7 5.91 26.50 -7.88
C PRO A 7 5.63 28.02 -7.82
N GLU A 8 4.36 28.41 -7.86
CA GLU A 8 3.93 29.82 -7.77
C GLU A 8 3.77 30.31 -6.32
N ASP A 9 3.80 29.41 -5.33
CA ASP A 9 3.69 29.74 -3.91
C ASP A 9 5.07 30.08 -3.32
N GLU A 10 5.16 31.15 -2.53
CA GLU A 10 6.41 31.54 -1.84
C GLU A 10 6.95 30.41 -0.93
N CYS A 11 6.05 29.66 -0.29
CA CYS A 11 6.41 28.51 0.53
C CYS A 11 7.19 27.44 -0.26
N PHE A 12 6.93 27.29 -1.57
CA PHE A 12 7.57 26.25 -2.39
C PHE A 12 9.09 26.37 -2.40
N GLY A 13 9.61 27.58 -2.61
CA GLY A 13 11.06 27.82 -2.59
C GLY A 13 11.69 27.57 -1.22
N HIS A 14 10.95 27.84 -0.12
CA HIS A 14 11.42 27.53 1.23
C HIS A 14 11.52 26.02 1.48
N VAL A 15 10.54 25.26 1.00
CA VAL A 15 10.53 23.79 1.10
C VAL A 15 11.65 23.19 0.26
N GLU A 16 11.82 23.60 -1.00
CA GLU A 16 12.91 23.12 -1.86
C GLU A 16 14.29 23.38 -1.24
N TRP A 17 14.52 24.59 -0.71
CA TRP A 17 15.79 24.91 -0.06
C TRP A 17 16.02 24.04 1.19
N ALA A 18 14.98 23.84 2.02
CA ALA A 18 15.07 22.99 3.21
C ALA A 18 15.39 21.53 2.86
N MET A 19 14.80 21.00 1.78
CA MET A 19 15.05 19.65 1.27
C MET A 19 16.46 19.49 0.70
N GLU A 20 16.89 20.41 -0.16
CA GLU A 20 18.15 20.26 -0.90
C GLU A 20 19.39 20.64 -0.09
N HIS A 21 19.26 21.68 0.74
CA HIS A 21 20.38 22.31 1.43
C HIS A 21 20.21 22.23 2.95
N GLY A 22 19.04 22.61 3.47
CA GLY A 22 18.77 22.72 4.90
C GLY A 22 19.06 21.44 5.67
N VAL A 23 18.33 20.36 5.40
CA VAL A 23 18.47 19.08 6.10
C VAL A 23 19.83 18.41 5.87
N ARG A 24 20.50 18.72 4.74
CA ARG A 24 21.84 18.20 4.43
C ARG A 24 22.92 18.85 5.27
N GLN A 25 22.86 20.17 5.37
CA GLN A 25 23.88 20.98 6.05
C GLN A 25 23.64 21.04 7.56
N HIS A 26 22.38 21.01 7.98
CA HIS A 26 21.94 21.23 9.36
C HIS A 26 20.83 20.25 9.79
N PRO A 27 21.05 18.93 9.76
CA PRO A 27 20.04 17.94 10.14
C PRO A 27 19.50 18.15 11.57
N GLU A 28 20.30 18.72 12.47
CA GLU A 28 19.90 19.07 13.84
C GLU A 28 18.75 20.09 13.91
N LYS A 29 18.56 20.89 12.86
CA LYS A 29 17.49 21.89 12.78
C LYS A 29 16.18 21.32 12.23
N TYR A 30 16.17 20.08 11.76
CA TYR A 30 15.01 19.42 11.17
C TYR A 30 14.73 18.10 11.90
N PRO A 31 14.43 18.14 13.22
CA PRO A 31 14.20 16.92 13.99
C PRO A 31 13.06 16.10 13.40
N GLY A 32 13.30 14.80 13.17
CA GLY A 32 12.33 13.89 12.58
C GLY A 32 12.23 13.94 11.06
N LEU A 33 12.88 14.91 10.41
CA LEU A 33 13.02 14.94 8.96
C LEU A 33 14.39 14.43 8.53
N THR A 34 14.42 13.86 7.33
CA THR A 34 15.64 13.39 6.68
C THR A 34 15.66 13.85 5.24
N GLN A 35 16.77 13.62 4.54
CA GLN A 35 16.85 13.81 3.08
C GLN A 35 15.82 12.97 2.29
N LYS A 36 15.19 11.97 2.93
CA LYS A 36 14.17 11.10 2.33
C LYS A 36 12.73 11.56 2.65
N SER A 37 12.54 12.56 3.50
CA SER A 37 11.21 13.06 3.84
C SER A 37 10.57 13.75 2.63
N SER A 38 9.24 13.66 2.55
CA SER A 38 8.47 14.19 1.41
C SER A 38 8.41 15.72 1.42
N PHE A 39 8.03 16.32 0.29
CA PHE A 39 7.79 17.75 0.20
C PHE A 39 6.76 18.21 1.24
N GLU A 40 5.68 17.43 1.41
CA GLU A 40 4.63 17.69 2.38
C GLU A 40 5.13 17.60 3.83
N ASP A 41 6.07 16.70 4.15
CA ASP A 41 6.70 16.63 5.47
C ASP A 41 7.49 17.90 5.78
N PHE A 42 8.30 18.36 4.82
CA PHE A 42 9.05 19.61 4.96
C PHE A 42 8.13 20.82 5.03
N GLN A 43 7.07 20.87 4.22
CA GLN A 43 6.08 21.94 4.26
C GLN A 43 5.35 21.98 5.60
N ASN A 44 4.95 20.83 6.15
CA ASN A 44 4.31 20.75 7.47
C ASN A 44 5.27 21.17 8.58
N PHE A 45 6.53 20.77 8.53
CA PHE A 45 7.55 21.21 9.48
C PHE A 45 7.73 22.73 9.44
N LEU A 46 7.87 23.32 8.23
CA LEU A 46 7.99 24.77 8.08
C LEU A 46 6.73 25.52 8.53
N HIS A 47 5.55 24.93 8.31
CA HIS A 47 4.29 25.46 8.84
C HIS A 47 4.29 25.49 10.38
N GLU A 48 4.70 24.41 11.01
CA GLU A 48 4.77 24.28 12.48
C GLU A 48 5.80 25.24 13.10
N GLU A 49 6.97 25.36 12.47
CA GLU A 49 8.03 26.30 12.85
C GLU A 49 7.73 27.76 12.44
N LYS A 50 6.62 28.00 11.75
CA LYS A 50 6.17 29.32 11.25
C LYS A 50 7.23 30.01 10.39
N HIS A 51 7.85 29.24 9.51
CA HIS A 51 8.88 29.72 8.60
C HIS A 51 8.34 29.79 7.17
N GLY A 52 8.64 30.89 6.47
CA GLY A 52 8.31 31.06 5.05
C GLY A 52 6.81 31.11 4.73
N ASP A 53 5.97 31.47 5.72
CA ASP A 53 4.50 31.56 5.62
C ASP A 53 3.84 30.32 4.98
N CYS A 54 4.42 29.15 5.24
CA CYS A 54 3.93 27.89 4.71
C CYS A 54 2.56 27.53 5.30
N PRO A 55 1.54 27.25 4.47
CA PRO A 55 0.31 26.64 4.94
C PRO A 55 0.56 25.17 5.28
N ARG A 56 -0.33 24.56 6.09
CA ARG A 56 -0.33 23.12 6.30
C ARG A 56 -0.53 22.40 4.96
N ALA A 57 0.36 21.47 4.63
CA ALA A 57 0.26 20.68 3.41
C ALA A 57 -1.02 19.86 3.41
N CYS A 58 -1.58 19.60 2.22
CA CYS A 58 -2.69 18.67 2.13
C CYS A 58 -2.18 17.23 2.31
N PRO A 59 -2.91 16.40 3.05
CA PRO A 59 -2.48 15.04 3.30
C PRO A 59 -2.52 14.24 1.97
N VAL A 60 -1.46 13.48 1.72
CA VAL A 60 -1.28 12.64 0.51
C VAL A 60 -2.42 11.62 0.36
N CYS A 61 -2.95 11.18 1.50
CA CYS A 61 -4.13 10.34 1.62
C CYS A 61 -5.01 10.84 2.76
N HIS A 62 -6.29 10.52 2.72
CA HIS A 62 -7.19 10.72 3.85
C HIS A 62 -8.35 9.75 3.72
N THR A 63 -8.51 8.83 4.66
CA THR A 63 -9.72 8.00 4.72
C THR A 63 -10.85 8.82 5.34
N ALA A 64 -11.94 8.98 4.60
CA ALA A 64 -13.02 9.87 5.00
C ALA A 64 -13.66 9.38 6.30
N VAL A 65 -14.00 10.33 7.18
CA VAL A 65 -14.64 10.03 8.47
C VAL A 65 -16.04 10.63 8.56
N ALA A 66 -16.85 10.09 9.48
CA ALA A 66 -18.23 10.52 9.65
C ALA A 66 -18.35 12.04 9.86
N GLY A 67 -19.22 12.67 9.06
CA GLY A 67 -19.42 14.12 9.04
C GLY A 67 -18.75 14.84 7.86
N GLU A 68 -17.88 14.16 7.11
CA GLU A 68 -17.29 14.71 5.89
C GLU A 68 -18.19 14.52 4.67
N GLU A 69 -18.10 15.42 3.69
CA GLU A 69 -18.85 15.33 2.44
C GLU A 69 -18.51 14.04 1.67
N CYS A 70 -17.21 13.70 1.58
CA CYS A 70 -16.78 12.46 0.96
C CYS A 70 -17.39 11.24 1.66
N TYR A 71 -17.41 11.21 3.00
CA TYR A 71 -17.99 10.12 3.76
C TYR A 71 -19.47 9.90 3.42
N GLY A 72 -20.24 10.99 3.31
CA GLY A 72 -21.65 10.90 2.91
C GLY A 72 -21.85 10.32 1.50
N HIS A 73 -20.97 10.67 0.55
CA HIS A 73 -21.01 10.10 -0.80
C HIS A 73 -20.68 8.61 -0.82
N VAL A 74 -19.67 8.18 -0.05
CA VAL A 74 -19.26 6.77 0.06
C VAL A 74 -20.39 5.94 0.69
N GLU A 75 -20.94 6.39 1.82
CA GLU A 75 -22.08 5.74 2.48
C GLU A 75 -23.28 5.58 1.54
N TRP A 76 -23.63 6.62 0.79
CA TRP A 76 -24.73 6.54 -0.17
C TRP A 76 -24.44 5.55 -1.29
N ALA A 77 -23.23 5.57 -1.85
CA ALA A 77 -22.79 4.64 -2.88
C ALA A 77 -22.89 3.18 -2.41
N MET A 78 -22.42 2.89 -1.19
CA MET A 78 -22.48 1.55 -0.58
C MET A 78 -23.91 1.09 -0.29
N GLN A 79 -24.73 1.94 0.33
CA GLN A 79 -26.04 1.53 0.83
C GLN A 79 -27.11 1.50 -0.27
N HIS A 80 -27.00 2.39 -1.25
CA HIS A 80 -28.06 2.67 -2.23
C HIS A 80 -27.53 2.60 -3.67
N GLY A 81 -26.41 3.28 -3.96
CA GLY A 81 -25.89 3.45 -5.31
C GLY A 81 -25.62 2.11 -6.02
N ILE A 82 -24.80 1.27 -5.41
CA ILE A 82 -24.39 -0.04 -5.96
C ILE A 82 -25.58 -0.98 -6.17
N LYS A 83 -26.62 -0.89 -5.32
CA LYS A 83 -27.83 -1.73 -5.41
C LYS A 83 -28.76 -1.27 -6.53
N GLN A 84 -28.79 0.05 -6.78
CA GLN A 84 -29.68 0.63 -7.79
C GLN A 84 -29.07 0.62 -9.19
N SER A 85 -27.75 0.73 -9.30
CA SER A 85 -27.05 0.85 -10.59
C SER A 85 -25.64 0.24 -10.50
N PRO A 86 -25.51 -1.08 -10.30
CA PRO A 86 -24.20 -1.74 -10.16
C PRO A 86 -23.28 -1.53 -11.36
N GLU A 87 -23.85 -1.37 -12.57
CA GLU A 87 -23.11 -1.10 -13.79
C GLU A 87 -22.34 0.23 -13.80
N LYS A 88 -22.70 1.17 -12.90
CA LYS A 88 -21.97 2.44 -12.75
C LYS A 88 -20.75 2.34 -11.85
N TYR A 89 -20.59 1.23 -11.14
CA TYR A 89 -19.51 1.02 -10.18
C TYR A 89 -18.63 -0.13 -10.66
N GLU A 90 -18.00 0.06 -11.81
CA GLU A 90 -17.15 -0.95 -12.45
C GLU A 90 -16.06 -1.44 -11.48
N GLY A 91 -15.99 -2.76 -11.29
CA GLY A 91 -15.03 -3.41 -10.38
C GLY A 91 -15.44 -3.41 -8.91
N LEU A 92 -16.56 -2.78 -8.54
CA LEU A 92 -17.09 -2.85 -7.16
C LEU A 92 -18.29 -3.79 -7.07
N THR A 93 -18.50 -4.31 -5.87
CA THR A 93 -19.65 -5.14 -5.53
C THR A 93 -20.30 -4.64 -4.23
N GLU A 94 -21.46 -5.18 -3.86
CA GLU A 94 -22.07 -4.91 -2.55
C GLU A 94 -21.18 -5.34 -1.36
N ALA A 95 -20.19 -6.21 -1.61
CA ALA A 95 -19.23 -6.66 -0.60
C ALA A 95 -17.96 -5.80 -0.53
N SER A 96 -17.80 -4.82 -1.42
CA SER A 96 -16.62 -3.96 -1.45
C SER A 96 -16.52 -3.07 -0.21
N SER A 97 -15.28 -2.76 0.19
CA SER A 97 -14.98 -1.98 1.39
C SER A 97 -15.27 -0.50 1.23
N PHE A 98 -15.31 0.22 2.35
CA PHE A 98 -15.48 1.68 2.34
C PHE A 98 -14.37 2.37 1.54
N GLU A 99 -13.12 1.94 1.71
CA GLU A 99 -11.94 2.44 1.04
C GLU A 99 -11.97 2.15 -0.46
N GLU A 100 -12.49 1.00 -0.89
CA GLU A 100 -12.70 0.70 -2.31
C GLU A 100 -13.72 1.64 -2.96
N PHE A 101 -14.85 1.90 -2.28
CA PHE A 101 -15.83 2.89 -2.73
C PHE A 101 -15.26 4.31 -2.72
N GLN A 102 -14.51 4.69 -1.69
CA GLN A 102 -13.85 5.99 -1.62
C GLN A 102 -12.83 6.17 -2.75
N THR A 103 -12.05 5.12 -3.05
CA THR A 103 -11.09 5.11 -4.16
C THR A 103 -11.81 5.30 -5.49
N PHE A 104 -12.94 4.62 -5.70
CA PHE A 104 -13.74 4.79 -6.91
C PHE A 104 -14.25 6.24 -7.05
N ILE A 105 -14.83 6.80 -5.98
CA ILE A 105 -15.38 8.17 -5.99
C ILE A 105 -14.27 9.21 -6.20
N TYR A 106 -13.10 9.00 -5.59
CA TYR A 106 -11.90 9.81 -5.84
C TYR A 106 -11.47 9.75 -7.32
N ARG A 107 -11.38 8.56 -7.93
CA ARG A 107 -10.96 8.38 -9.32
C ARG A 107 -11.87 9.10 -10.32
N ILE A 108 -13.16 9.16 -10.05
CA ILE A 108 -14.12 9.88 -10.90
C ILE A 108 -14.21 11.38 -10.56
N GLY A 109 -13.43 11.86 -9.60
CA GLY A 109 -13.36 13.28 -9.21
C GLY A 109 -14.64 13.82 -8.55
N HIS A 110 -15.40 12.97 -7.86
CA HIS A 110 -16.68 13.36 -7.25
C HIS A 110 -16.57 13.48 -5.72
N GLY A 111 -17.49 14.24 -5.11
CA GLY A 111 -17.72 14.25 -3.66
C GLY A 111 -16.57 14.74 -2.78
N SER A 112 -15.62 15.48 -3.35
CA SER A 112 -14.43 16.00 -2.65
C SER A 112 -13.64 14.94 -1.88
N CYS A 113 -13.63 13.71 -2.40
CA CYS A 113 -12.86 12.63 -1.82
C CYS A 113 -11.36 12.79 -2.11
N SER A 114 -10.54 12.43 -1.13
CA SER A 114 -9.11 12.14 -1.31
C SER A 114 -8.91 10.63 -1.49
N ARG A 115 -7.73 10.21 -1.95
CA ARG A 115 -7.37 8.79 -1.91
C ARG A 115 -7.38 8.32 -0.45
N PRO A 116 -8.04 7.20 -0.10
CA PRO A 116 -8.00 6.68 1.27
C PRO A 116 -6.56 6.37 1.67
N CYS A 117 -6.28 6.46 2.97
CA CYS A 117 -5.00 6.04 3.48
C CYS A 117 -4.88 4.52 3.46
N PRO A 118 -3.69 3.96 3.17
CA PRO A 118 -3.45 2.54 3.29
C PRO A 118 -3.85 2.08 4.70
N SER A 119 -4.67 1.04 4.79
CA SER A 119 -4.87 0.37 6.07
C SER A 119 -3.61 -0.45 6.38
N GLU A 120 -3.29 -0.66 7.67
CA GLU A 120 -2.22 -1.60 8.11
C GLU A 120 -2.46 -3.05 7.62
N THR A 121 -3.62 -3.30 7.01
CA THR A 121 -4.05 -4.57 6.42
C THR A 121 -4.09 -4.57 4.88
N ASP A 122 -3.95 -3.42 4.21
CA ASP A 122 -3.89 -3.29 2.75
C ASP A 122 -2.46 -3.30 2.26
N CYS A 123 -1.79 -4.40 2.54
CA CYS A 123 -0.56 -4.73 1.86
C CYS A 123 -0.88 -5.60 0.64
N HIS A 124 -0.04 -5.52 -0.38
CA HIS A 124 -0.11 -6.42 -1.52
C HIS A 124 1.30 -6.68 -2.01
N THR A 125 1.76 -7.93 -2.00
CA THR A 125 3.01 -8.30 -2.67
C THR A 125 2.68 -8.65 -4.11
N ALA A 126 3.30 -7.95 -5.05
CA ALA A 126 2.99 -8.09 -6.47
C ALA A 126 3.25 -9.53 -6.97
N PHE A 127 2.31 -10.07 -7.74
CA PHE A 127 2.44 -11.36 -8.42
C PHE A 127 2.91 -11.21 -9.87
N LYS A 128 3.39 -12.30 -10.47
CA LYS A 128 4.06 -12.31 -11.79
C LYS A 128 3.34 -11.58 -12.92
N ASP A 129 2.02 -11.53 -12.87
CA ASP A 129 1.17 -10.97 -13.92
C ASP A 129 0.83 -9.49 -13.71
N GLU A 130 1.43 -8.84 -12.70
CA GLU A 130 1.21 -7.44 -12.38
C GLU A 130 2.33 -6.55 -12.92
N GLU A 131 1.99 -5.30 -13.25
CA GLU A 131 2.95 -4.31 -13.75
C GLU A 131 4.06 -4.02 -12.73
N CYS A 132 3.70 -3.88 -11.45
CA CYS A 132 4.69 -3.71 -10.38
C CYS A 132 5.70 -4.86 -10.34
N TYR A 133 5.28 -6.11 -10.56
CA TYR A 133 6.19 -7.25 -10.53
C TYR A 133 7.28 -7.14 -11.59
N GLY A 134 6.92 -6.71 -12.81
CA GLY A 134 7.90 -6.46 -13.87
C GLY A 134 8.95 -5.42 -13.47
N HIS A 135 8.51 -4.33 -12.83
CA HIS A 135 9.41 -3.29 -12.33
C HIS A 135 10.34 -3.79 -11.21
N VAL A 136 9.82 -4.57 -10.27
CA VAL A 136 10.62 -5.17 -9.19
C VAL A 136 11.68 -6.10 -9.76
N VAL A 137 11.30 -7.02 -10.66
CA VAL A 137 12.25 -7.95 -11.30
C VAL A 137 13.33 -7.21 -12.07
N TRP A 138 12.95 -6.17 -12.83
CA TRP A 138 13.94 -5.38 -13.56
C TRP A 138 14.92 -4.68 -12.61
N ALA A 139 14.41 -4.09 -11.52
CA ALA A 139 15.23 -3.46 -10.48
C ALA A 139 16.22 -4.45 -9.84
N MET A 140 15.77 -5.66 -9.52
CA MET A 140 16.60 -6.73 -8.94
C MET A 140 17.67 -7.25 -9.92
N GLU A 141 17.30 -7.48 -11.18
CA GLU A 141 18.19 -8.17 -12.12
C GLU A 141 19.15 -7.24 -12.84
N HIS A 142 18.72 -6.00 -13.11
CA HIS A 142 19.43 -5.04 -13.96
C HIS A 142 19.69 -3.72 -13.24
N GLY A 143 18.67 -3.16 -12.60
CA GLY A 143 18.73 -1.85 -11.95
C GLY A 143 19.85 -1.75 -10.92
N ILE A 144 19.80 -2.60 -9.89
CA ILE A 144 20.76 -2.60 -8.77
C ILE A 144 22.20 -2.87 -9.23
N LYS A 145 22.39 -3.66 -10.30
CA LYS A 145 23.73 -3.96 -10.84
C LYS A 145 24.29 -2.81 -11.66
N SER A 146 23.41 -2.04 -12.30
CA SER A 146 23.81 -0.96 -13.20
C SER A 146 24.00 0.35 -12.46
N GLN A 147 23.17 0.61 -11.44
CA GLN A 147 23.17 1.87 -10.68
C GLN A 147 22.88 1.61 -9.20
N PRO A 148 23.77 0.91 -8.46
CA PRO A 148 23.54 0.54 -7.07
C PRO A 148 23.29 1.74 -6.16
N GLU A 149 23.95 2.87 -6.41
CA GLU A 149 23.73 4.13 -5.68
C GLU A 149 22.29 4.64 -5.69
N VAL A 150 21.49 4.31 -6.71
CA VAL A 150 20.07 4.71 -6.80
C VAL A 150 19.20 3.95 -5.79
N TYR A 151 19.60 2.74 -5.43
CA TYR A 151 18.83 1.84 -4.57
C TYR A 151 19.24 1.90 -3.10
N GLU A 152 20.10 2.86 -2.74
CA GLU A 152 20.45 3.24 -1.38
C GLU A 152 20.94 2.07 -0.53
N ASP A 153 20.07 1.52 0.33
CA ASP A 153 20.37 0.48 1.32
C ASP A 153 20.11 -0.94 0.77
N LEU A 154 19.59 -1.05 -0.45
CA LEU A 154 19.38 -2.34 -1.10
C LEU A 154 20.70 -2.87 -1.66
N THR A 155 20.78 -4.19 -1.66
CA THR A 155 21.89 -4.93 -2.26
C THR A 155 21.34 -5.90 -3.31
N ASP A 156 22.22 -6.53 -4.07
CA ASP A 156 21.85 -7.62 -4.97
C ASP A 156 21.25 -8.85 -4.24
N SER A 157 21.40 -8.91 -2.92
CA SER A 157 20.86 -9.94 -2.04
C SER A 157 19.54 -9.55 -1.34
N SER A 158 19.06 -8.32 -1.53
CA SER A 158 17.81 -7.85 -0.92
C SER A 158 16.58 -8.60 -1.48
N SER A 159 15.53 -8.71 -0.67
CA SER A 159 14.34 -9.48 -1.02
C SER A 159 13.47 -8.76 -2.05
N PHE A 160 12.60 -9.51 -2.73
CA PHE A 160 11.61 -8.94 -3.65
C PHE A 160 10.76 -7.84 -2.98
N GLU A 161 10.34 -8.07 -1.74
CA GLU A 161 9.56 -7.09 -0.99
C GLU A 161 10.38 -5.85 -0.62
N ASP A 162 11.68 -5.96 -0.37
CA ASP A 162 12.52 -4.78 -0.13
C ASP A 162 12.59 -3.89 -1.38
N PHE A 163 12.71 -4.51 -2.56
CA PHE A 163 12.66 -3.78 -3.84
C PHE A 163 11.27 -3.21 -4.12
N GLN A 164 10.20 -3.94 -3.82
CA GLN A 164 8.83 -3.43 -3.98
C GLN A 164 8.55 -2.24 -3.04
N ALA A 165 8.96 -2.34 -1.78
CA ALA A 165 8.83 -1.24 -0.81
C ALA A 165 9.65 -0.02 -1.23
N PHE A 166 10.82 -0.22 -1.84
CA PHE A 166 11.60 0.87 -2.42
C PHE A 166 10.83 1.53 -3.57
N LEU A 167 10.29 0.77 -4.51
CA LEU A 167 9.54 1.31 -5.65
C LEU A 167 8.24 2.02 -5.22
N PHE A 168 7.51 1.47 -4.24
CA PHE A 168 6.35 2.14 -3.63
C PHE A 168 6.72 3.49 -3.04
N ARG A 169 7.79 3.57 -2.23
CA ARG A 169 8.26 4.85 -1.63
C ARG A 169 8.72 5.86 -2.68
N LYS A 170 9.25 5.40 -3.81
CA LYS A 170 9.65 6.26 -4.93
C LYS A 170 8.48 6.58 -5.88
N GLY A 171 7.29 6.02 -5.65
CA GLY A 171 6.12 6.20 -6.52
C GLY A 171 6.32 5.67 -7.94
N HIS A 172 7.13 4.62 -8.12
CA HIS A 172 7.50 4.10 -9.44
C HIS A 172 6.83 2.75 -9.72
N GLY A 173 6.31 2.57 -10.94
CA GLY A 173 5.76 1.30 -11.42
C GLY A 173 4.46 0.85 -10.76
N ASP A 174 3.69 1.81 -10.22
CA ASP A 174 2.41 1.60 -9.52
C ASP A 174 2.46 0.48 -8.45
N CYS A 175 3.62 0.35 -7.80
CA CYS A 175 3.82 -0.67 -6.78
C CYS A 175 3.08 -0.33 -5.48
N PRO A 176 2.25 -1.23 -4.92
CA PRO A 176 1.69 -1.08 -3.59
C PRO A 176 2.70 -1.43 -2.50
N GLU A 177 2.36 -1.15 -1.24
CA GLU A 177 3.17 -1.55 -0.09
C GLU A 177 3.17 -3.08 0.07
N PRO A 178 4.33 -3.75 0.16
CA PRO A 178 4.41 -5.21 0.22
C PRO A 178 3.96 -5.76 1.57
N CYS A 179 3.47 -7.01 1.57
CA CYS A 179 2.99 -7.62 2.80
C CYS A 179 4.09 -8.00 3.80
N PRO A 180 3.91 -7.69 5.11
CA PRO A 180 4.79 -8.14 6.17
C PRO A 180 5.04 -9.65 6.12
N ALA A 181 6.29 -10.06 6.38
CA ALA A 181 6.67 -11.47 6.38
C ALA A 181 5.77 -12.33 7.30
N ALA A 182 5.35 -11.78 8.44
CA ALA A 182 4.44 -12.44 9.38
C ALA A 182 3.06 -12.76 8.77
N GLN A 183 2.51 -11.85 7.95
CA GLN A 183 1.22 -12.06 7.27
C GLN A 183 1.35 -13.07 6.12
N ARG A 184 2.50 -13.06 5.41
CA ARG A 184 2.82 -14.05 4.37
C ARG A 184 2.99 -15.46 4.95
N GLU A 185 3.69 -15.59 6.08
CA GLU A 185 3.83 -16.87 6.78
C GLU A 185 2.49 -17.39 7.31
N ALA A 186 1.65 -16.50 7.85
CA ALA A 186 0.30 -16.86 8.28
C ALA A 186 -0.54 -17.35 7.09
N ALA A 187 -0.55 -16.62 5.97
CA ALA A 187 -1.24 -17.04 4.75
C ALA A 187 -0.73 -18.38 4.20
N ALA A 188 0.59 -18.61 4.19
CA ALA A 188 1.20 -19.86 3.77
C ALA A 188 0.84 -21.04 4.68
N ARG A 189 0.77 -20.82 6.01
CA ARG A 189 0.31 -21.84 6.97
C ARG A 189 -1.16 -22.18 6.75
N THR A 190 -2.00 -21.19 6.47
CA THR A 190 -3.43 -21.38 6.19
C THR A 190 -3.65 -22.10 4.85
N ALA A 191 -2.87 -21.77 3.82
CA ALA A 191 -2.88 -22.46 2.52
C ALA A 191 -2.38 -23.91 2.61
N SER A 192 -1.35 -24.16 3.44
CA SER A 192 -0.86 -25.52 3.71
C SER A 192 -1.80 -26.34 4.59
N ALA A 193 -2.65 -25.69 5.39
CA ALA A 193 -3.66 -26.34 6.23
C ALA A 193 -4.97 -26.67 5.48
N ALA A 194 -5.11 -26.23 4.22
CA ALA A 194 -6.20 -26.66 3.35
C ALA A 194 -5.96 -28.10 2.83
N VAL A 195 -5.89 -29.06 3.75
CA VAL A 195 -6.07 -30.47 3.43
C VAL A 195 -7.52 -30.63 2.99
N VAL A 196 -7.74 -30.69 1.68
CA VAL A 196 -9.03 -31.07 1.11
C VAL A 196 -9.36 -32.48 1.62
N CYS A 197 -10.46 -32.63 2.34
CA CYS A 197 -10.96 -33.96 2.69
C CYS A 197 -11.33 -34.70 1.40
N HIS A 198 -10.63 -35.80 1.10
CA HIS A 198 -10.99 -36.71 0.02
C HIS A 198 -11.09 -38.14 0.54
N THR A 199 -11.78 -39.00 -0.22
CA THR A 199 -11.88 -40.43 0.07
C THR A 199 -10.51 -41.08 -0.09
N ALA A 200 -10.10 -41.90 0.89
CA ALA A 200 -8.80 -42.58 0.87
C ALA A 200 -8.74 -43.63 -0.25
N LEU A 201 -7.66 -43.63 -1.03
CA LEU A 201 -7.41 -44.58 -2.14
C LEU A 201 -6.33 -45.62 -1.80
N ALA A 202 -6.39 -46.79 -2.45
CA ALA A 202 -5.44 -47.88 -2.24
C ALA A 202 -4.01 -47.43 -2.57
N GLY A 203 -3.13 -47.40 -1.55
CA GLY A 203 -1.74 -46.94 -1.65
C GLY A 203 -1.43 -45.70 -0.80
N GLU A 204 -2.44 -45.01 -0.28
CA GLU A 204 -2.26 -43.84 0.59
C GLU A 204 -2.02 -44.20 2.06
N GLN A 205 -1.31 -43.34 2.79
CA GLN A 205 -1.04 -43.52 4.22
C GLN A 205 -2.32 -43.56 5.07
N CYS A 206 -3.36 -42.84 4.63
CA CYS A 206 -4.66 -42.81 5.30
C CYS A 206 -5.45 -44.11 5.05
N PHE A 207 -5.29 -44.73 3.86
CA PHE A 207 -5.98 -45.96 3.48
C PHE A 207 -5.55 -47.15 4.33
N THR A 208 -4.24 -47.28 4.60
CA THR A 208 -3.72 -48.37 5.44
C THR A 208 -4.18 -48.28 6.89
N ARG A 209 -4.36 -47.07 7.44
CA ARG A 209 -4.92 -46.87 8.79
C ARG A 209 -6.40 -47.25 8.88
N VAL A 210 -7.20 -46.94 7.86
CA VAL A 210 -8.64 -47.28 7.82
C VAL A 210 -8.84 -48.80 7.66
N VAL A 211 -8.14 -49.42 6.71
CA VAL A 211 -8.27 -50.87 6.47
C VAL A 211 -7.75 -51.68 7.65
N GLY A 212 -6.65 -51.26 8.29
CA GLY A 212 -6.14 -51.89 9.50
C GLY A 212 -7.13 -51.85 10.67
N ALA A 213 -7.82 -50.72 10.87
CA ALA A 213 -8.82 -50.58 11.93
C ALA A 213 -10.10 -51.42 11.70
N VAL A 214 -10.43 -51.74 10.44
CA VAL A 214 -11.55 -52.63 10.10
C VAL A 214 -11.15 -54.10 10.24
N ALA A 215 -9.93 -54.47 9.86
CA ALA A 215 -9.40 -55.82 10.01
C ALA A 215 -9.31 -56.26 11.48
N SER A 216 -8.87 -55.38 12.38
CA SER A 216 -8.78 -55.65 13.83
C SER A 216 -10.13 -55.74 14.56
N ARG A 217 -11.26 -55.57 13.86
CA ARG A 217 -12.62 -55.74 14.40
C ARG A 217 -13.29 -57.04 13.95
N LEU A 218 -12.60 -57.85 13.15
CA LEU A 218 -13.09 -59.12 12.62
C LEU A 218 -12.32 -60.35 13.17
N GLU A 219 -11.47 -60.14 14.19
CA GLU A 219 -10.87 -61.20 15.01
C GLU A 219 -11.47 -61.19 16.43
#